data_AF-A0A7M3ZTC2-F1
#
_entry.id   AF-A0A7M3ZTC2-F1
#
_cell.length_a   1.000
_cell.length_b   1.000
_cell.length_c   1.000
_cell.angle_alpha   90.00
_cell.angle_beta   90.00
_cell.angle_gamma   90.00
#
_symmetry.space_group_name_H-M   'P 1'
#
loop_
_entity.id
_entity.type
_entity.pdbx_description
1 polymer ?
#
loop_
_entity_poly.entity_id
_entity_poly.type
_entity_poly.pdbx_seq_one_letter_code
_entity_poly.pdbx_strand_id
1 'polypeptide(L)'
;MVDGGGVVAMITSLMGSIEDCMSGRSYAYRASKTALNMFTTAMKNELQAQGVSVVLIHPGWVETDMGGPNAPLQVTESVSGILARIEEQSLETTGRFVDYAGQPLPW
;
A
#
# COMPACT_ATOMS: atom_id res chain seq x y z
N MET A 1 13.11 1.38 17.95
CA MET A 1 12.76 0.09 18.57
C MET A 1 11.26 0.14 18.80
N VAL A 2 10.47 -0.74 18.17
CA VAL A 2 9.01 -0.66 18.20
C VAL A 2 8.53 -1.26 19.52
N ASP A 3 8.23 -0.42 20.50
CA ASP A 3 7.66 -0.85 21.77
C ASP A 3 6.18 -1.22 21.57
N GLY A 4 5.88 -2.53 21.63
CA GLY A 4 4.53 -3.03 21.93
C GLY A 4 3.58 -3.35 20.76
N GLY A 5 4.06 -3.56 19.53
CA GLY A 5 3.20 -3.94 18.41
C GLY A 5 3.95 -4.25 17.11
N GLY A 6 3.36 -5.08 16.23
CA GLY A 6 3.89 -5.37 14.89
C GLY A 6 3.35 -4.44 13.82
N VAL A 7 3.99 -4.38 12.65
CA VAL A 7 3.48 -3.69 11.46
C VAL A 7 3.35 -4.68 10.30
N VAL A 8 2.17 -4.73 9.69
CA VAL A 8 1.92 -5.46 8.43
C VAL A 8 1.79 -4.45 7.31
N ALA A 9 2.74 -4.46 6.37
CA ALA A 9 2.72 -3.61 5.19
C ALA A 9 2.32 -4.41 3.95
N MET A 10 1.23 -4.02 3.30
CA MET A 10 0.71 -4.66 2.09
C MET A 10 1.05 -3.80 0.89
N ILE A 11 1.89 -4.33 -0.01
CA ILE A 11 2.25 -3.64 -1.26
C ILE A 11 1.11 -3.80 -2.27
N THR A 12 0.25 -2.80 -2.33
CA THR A 12 -0.88 -2.73 -3.24
C THR A 12 -0.56 -1.85 -4.46
N SER A 13 -1.56 -1.28 -5.13
CA SER A 13 -1.41 -0.38 -6.26
C SER A 13 -2.57 0.61 -6.31
N LEU A 14 -2.34 1.82 -6.83
CA LEU A 14 -3.42 2.73 -7.21
C LEU A 14 -4.41 2.06 -8.18
N MET A 15 -3.96 1.11 -9.01
CA MET A 15 -4.84 0.32 -9.88
C MET A 15 -5.83 -0.60 -9.13
N GLY A 16 -5.66 -0.77 -7.82
CA GLY A 16 -6.63 -1.42 -6.93
C GLY A 16 -7.68 -0.47 -6.35
N SER A 17 -7.60 0.83 -6.64
CA SER A 17 -8.64 1.80 -6.30
C SER A 17 -9.79 1.69 -7.29
N ILE A 18 -11.01 1.56 -6.77
CA ILE A 18 -12.24 1.58 -7.56
C ILE A 18 -12.63 3.02 -7.91
N GLU A 19 -12.44 3.95 -6.97
CA GLU A 19 -12.75 5.38 -7.11
C GLU A 19 -11.84 6.07 -8.14
N ASP A 20 -10.56 5.69 -8.24
CA ASP A 20 -9.62 6.18 -9.27
C ASP A 20 -9.71 5.40 -10.59
N CYS A 21 -10.63 4.45 -10.74
CA CYS A 21 -10.70 3.57 -11.91
C CYS A 21 -11.27 4.27 -13.16
N MET A 22 -10.44 5.09 -13.81
CA MET A 22 -10.79 5.86 -15.01
C MET A 22 -10.42 5.15 -16.32
N SER A 23 -9.84 3.95 -16.26
CA SER A 23 -9.32 3.21 -17.42
C SER A 23 -9.51 1.69 -17.31
N GLY A 24 -9.65 1.03 -18.47
CA GLY A 24 -9.75 -0.44 -18.56
C GLY A 24 -8.40 -1.16 -18.57
N ARG A 25 -8.41 -2.43 -19.03
CA ARG A 25 -7.26 -3.36 -19.13
C ARG A 25 -6.70 -3.81 -17.77
N SER A 26 -5.75 -4.74 -17.82
CA SER A 26 -5.08 -5.31 -16.64
C SER A 26 -6.07 -5.86 -15.61
N TYR A 27 -7.21 -6.40 -16.07
CA TYR A 27 -8.35 -6.77 -15.22
C TYR A 27 -7.95 -7.68 -14.06
N ALA A 28 -7.14 -8.72 -14.33
CA ALA A 28 -6.68 -9.64 -13.29
C ALA A 28 -5.80 -8.94 -12.25
N TYR A 29 -4.93 -8.01 -12.67
CA TYR A 29 -4.09 -7.24 -11.76
C TYR A 29 -4.91 -6.25 -10.92
N ARG A 30 -5.83 -5.50 -11.55
CA ARG A 30 -6.73 -4.59 -10.85
C ARG A 30 -7.59 -5.33 -9.83
N ALA A 31 -8.21 -6.43 -10.25
CA ALA A 31 -9.03 -7.26 -9.39
C ALA A 31 -8.23 -7.85 -8.23
N SER A 32 -7.00 -8.32 -8.46
CA SER A 32 -6.16 -8.86 -7.38
C SER A 32 -5.74 -7.79 -6.37
N LYS A 33 -5.41 -6.57 -6.83
CA LYS A 33 -5.08 -5.45 -5.93
C LYS A 33 -6.31 -4.90 -5.19
N THR A 34 -7.47 -4.88 -5.83
CA THR A 34 -8.75 -4.55 -5.18
C THR A 34 -9.10 -5.59 -4.10
N ALA A 35 -8.91 -6.88 -4.41
CA ALA A 35 -9.11 -7.96 -3.44
C ALA A 35 -8.11 -7.88 -2.28
N LEU A 36 -6.85 -7.54 -2.55
CA LEU A 36 -5.85 -7.28 -1.51
C LEU A 36 -6.27 -6.10 -0.62
N ASN A 37 -6.83 -5.03 -1.19
CA ASN A 37 -7.34 -3.90 -0.42
C ASN A 37 -8.43 -4.34 0.56
N MET A 38 -9.45 -5.07 0.07
CA MET A 38 -10.51 -5.63 0.91
C MET A 38 -9.98 -6.59 1.99
N PHE A 39 -9.10 -7.53 1.61
CA PHE A 39 -8.48 -8.49 2.52
C PHE A 39 -7.72 -7.79 3.64
N THR A 40 -6.98 -6.73 3.31
CA THR A 40 -6.19 -5.97 4.28
C THR A 40 -7.09 -5.19 5.24
N THR A 41 -8.18 -4.60 4.73
CA THR A 41 -9.19 -3.91 5.57
C THR A 41 -9.87 -4.87 6.54
N ALA A 42 -10.19 -6.10 6.09
CA ALA A 42 -10.73 -7.13 6.97
C ALA A 42 -9.73 -7.53 8.06
N MET A 43 -8.48 -7.83 7.66
CA MET A 43 -7.38 -8.20 8.57
C MET A 43 -7.11 -7.12 9.62
N LYS A 44 -7.15 -5.83 9.24
CA LYS A 44 -6.97 -4.70 10.16
C LYS A 44 -7.92 -4.77 11.36
N ASN A 45 -9.19 -5.12 11.14
CA ASN A 45 -10.19 -5.19 12.20
C ASN A 45 -9.86 -6.27 13.25
N GLU A 46 -9.16 -7.34 12.85
CA GLU A 46 -8.72 -8.42 13.75
C GLU A 46 -7.40 -8.09 14.44
N LEU A 47 -6.47 -7.45 13.72
CA LEU A 47 -5.11 -7.18 14.18
C LEU A 47 -5.01 -5.95 15.08
N GLN A 48 -5.90 -4.96 14.92
CA GLN A 48 -5.88 -3.75 15.72
C GLN A 48 -6.05 -4.04 17.22
N ALA A 49 -6.94 -4.99 17.58
CA ALA A 49 -7.12 -5.42 18.97
C ALA A 49 -5.90 -6.15 19.55
N GLN A 50 -5.00 -6.64 18.71
CA GLN A 50 -3.76 -7.33 19.09
C GLN A 50 -2.55 -6.40 19.11
N GLY A 51 -2.76 -5.09 18.94
CA GLY A 51 -1.67 -4.12 18.90
C GLY A 51 -0.85 -4.15 17.61
N VAL A 52 -1.37 -4.74 16.53
CA VAL A 52 -0.68 -4.79 15.23
C VAL A 52 -1.28 -3.76 14.28
N SER A 53 -0.43 -2.87 13.75
CA SER A 53 -0.83 -1.88 12.76
C SER A 53 -0.70 -2.44 11.35
N VAL A 54 -1.57 -2.00 10.44
CA VAL A 54 -1.63 -2.47 9.05
C VAL A 54 -1.61 -1.26 8.12
N VAL A 55 -0.88 -1.33 7.02
CA VAL A 55 -0.83 -0.25 6.02
C VAL A 55 -0.88 -0.80 4.59
N LEU A 56 -1.64 -0.13 3.72
CA LEU A 56 -1.67 -0.42 2.29
C LEU A 56 -0.84 0.63 1.57
N ILE A 57 0.18 0.18 0.83
CA ILE A 57 1.13 1.09 0.18
C ILE A 57 1.13 0.84 -1.32
N HIS A 58 0.79 1.87 -2.09
CA HIS A 58 1.13 1.93 -3.51
C HIS A 58 2.59 2.37 -3.67
N PRO A 59 3.47 1.56 -4.27
CA PRO A 59 4.90 1.89 -4.37
C PRO A 59 5.23 2.98 -5.40
N GLY A 60 4.24 3.55 -6.09
CA GLY A 60 4.45 4.33 -7.31
C GLY A 60 4.58 3.45 -8.56
N TRP A 61 4.80 4.06 -9.72
CA TRP A 61 5.17 3.35 -10.95
C TRP A 61 6.70 3.27 -11.03
N VAL A 62 7.23 2.14 -10.57
CA VAL A 62 8.67 1.95 -10.29
C VAL A 62 9.40 1.26 -11.45
N GLU A 63 10.60 1.75 -11.78
CA GLU A 63 11.50 1.19 -12.80
C GLU A 63 12.02 -0.20 -12.37
N THR A 64 11.23 -1.21 -12.70
CA THR A 64 11.44 -2.63 -12.43
C THR A 64 11.04 -3.42 -13.68
N ASP A 65 11.30 -4.72 -13.72
CA ASP A 65 10.82 -5.59 -14.80
C ASP A 65 9.30 -5.47 -15.03
N MET A 66 8.52 -5.30 -13.96
CA MET A 66 7.05 -5.15 -14.03
C MET A 66 6.62 -3.74 -14.44
N GLY A 67 7.34 -2.70 -14.01
CA GLY A 67 7.04 -1.31 -14.36
C GLY A 67 7.51 -0.92 -15.76
N GLY A 68 8.56 -1.58 -16.25
CA GLY A 68 9.18 -1.27 -17.53
C GLY A 68 10.06 0.00 -17.49
N PRO A 69 10.78 0.27 -18.59
CA PRO A 69 11.80 1.34 -18.65
C PRO A 69 11.21 2.76 -18.68
N ASN A 70 9.89 2.90 -18.86
CA ASN A 70 9.21 4.20 -18.88
C ASN A 70 8.66 4.59 -17.51
N ALA A 71 8.86 3.75 -16.49
CA ALA A 71 8.42 4.03 -15.14
C ALA A 71 9.21 5.23 -14.58
N PRO A 72 8.54 6.28 -14.08
CA PRO A 72 9.20 7.52 -13.71
C PRO A 72 9.95 7.43 -12.37
N LEU A 73 9.64 6.43 -11.53
CA LEU A 73 10.13 6.36 -10.16
C LEU A 73 11.27 5.34 -10.02
N GLN A 74 12.38 5.76 -9.40
CA GLN A 74 13.50 4.87 -9.11
C GLN A 74 13.18 3.91 -7.96
N VAL A 75 13.75 2.69 -8.02
CA VAL A 75 13.57 1.67 -6.97
C VAL A 75 13.99 2.18 -5.60
N THR A 76 15.13 2.88 -5.54
CA THR A 76 15.65 3.43 -4.28
C THR A 76 14.71 4.45 -3.66
N GLU A 77 14.14 5.35 -4.47
CA GLU A 77 13.17 6.35 -4.02
C GLU A 77 11.88 5.71 -3.48
N SER A 78 11.34 4.74 -4.24
CA SER A 78 10.16 3.98 -3.83
C SER A 78 10.37 3.25 -2.49
N VAL A 79 11.48 2.52 -2.36
CA VAL A 79 11.81 1.76 -1.15
C VAL A 79 12.05 2.67 0.05
N SER A 80 12.78 3.78 -0.12
CA SER A 80 12.97 4.77 0.94
C SER A 80 11.64 5.35 1.42
N GLY A 81 10.71 5.66 0.50
CA GLY A 81 9.36 6.10 0.83
C GLY A 81 8.57 5.04 1.60
N ILE A 82 8.57 3.79 1.11
CA ILE A 82 7.88 2.65 1.76
C ILE A 82 8.39 2.46 3.20
N LEU A 83 9.71 2.47 3.41
CA LEU A 83 10.30 2.32 4.75
C LEU A 83 9.84 3.45 5.69
N ALA A 84 9.82 4.69 5.21
CA ALA A 84 9.29 5.80 6.00
C ALA A 84 7.80 5.61 6.37
N ARG A 85 6.97 5.06 5.46
CA ARG A 85 5.56 4.77 5.77
C ARG A 85 5.39 3.69 6.83
N ILE A 86 6.28 2.71 6.85
CA ILE A 86 6.33 1.64 7.86
C ILE A 86 6.77 2.20 9.21
N GLU A 87 7.81 3.04 9.24
CA GLU A 87 8.32 3.68 10.46
C GLU A 87 7.30 4.64 11.10
N GLU A 88 6.46 5.29 10.29
CA GLU A 88 5.35 6.14 10.76
C GLU A 88 4.15 5.37 11.32
N GLN A 89 4.11 4.03 11.23
CA GLN A 89 2.94 3.28 11.67
C GLN A 89 2.73 3.31 13.18
N SER A 90 1.47 3.53 13.53
CA SER A 90 0.93 3.39 14.88
C SER A 90 -0.46 2.75 14.79
N LEU A 91 -1.08 2.44 15.93
CA LEU A 91 -2.46 1.98 15.96
C LEU A 91 -3.47 3.06 15.54
N GLU A 92 -3.10 4.34 15.58
CA GLU A 92 -3.95 5.45 15.13
C GLU A 92 -3.95 5.56 13.60
N THR A 93 -2.83 5.21 12.95
CA THR A 93 -2.67 5.28 11.50
C THR A 93 -2.99 3.97 10.78
N THR A 94 -3.40 2.92 11.52
CA THR A 94 -3.71 1.59 10.98
C THR A 94 -4.89 1.61 9.99
N GLY A 95 -4.73 0.89 8.90
CA GLY A 95 -5.69 0.76 7.80
C GLY A 95 -5.63 1.88 6.76
N ARG A 96 -4.63 2.78 6.82
CA ARG A 96 -4.46 3.82 5.80
C ARG A 96 -4.04 3.22 4.45
N PHE A 97 -4.60 3.76 3.37
CA PHE A 97 -4.18 3.50 2.00
C PHE A 97 -3.44 4.73 1.47
N VAL A 98 -2.14 4.58 1.23
CA VAL A 98 -1.25 5.68 0.85
C VAL A 98 -0.30 5.28 -0.27
N ASP A 99 0.32 6.25 -0.93
CA ASP A 99 1.47 6.01 -1.79
C ASP A 99 2.80 6.02 -1.02
N TYR A 100 3.89 5.74 -1.75
CA TYR A 100 5.26 5.77 -1.22
C TYR A 100 5.65 7.14 -0.64
N ALA A 101 5.03 8.25 -1.06
CA ALA A 101 5.27 9.59 -0.56
C ALA A 101 4.39 9.97 0.65
N GLY A 102 3.45 9.09 1.02
CA GLY A 102 2.53 9.29 2.14
C GLY A 102 1.24 10.01 1.79
N GLN A 103 0.97 10.22 0.50
CA GLN A 103 -0.31 10.79 0.06
C GLN A 103 -1.43 9.77 0.25
N PRO A 104 -2.55 10.14 0.90
CA PRO A 104 -3.74 9.30 0.94
C PRO A 104 -4.26 9.04 -0.46
N LEU A 105 -4.61 7.78 -0.74
CA LEU A 105 -5.19 7.37 -2.00
C LEU A 105 -6.70 7.11 -1.83
N PRO A 106 -7.52 7.41 -2.85
CA PRO A 106 -8.92 7.03 -2.87
C PRO A 106 -9.06 5.50 -2.94
N TRP A 107 -10.18 4.96 -2.48
CA TRP A 107 -10.37 3.51 -2.33
C TRP A 107 -10.72 2.77 -3.61
#